data_AF-A0A7S1Z5M5-F1
#
_entry.id   AF-A0A7S1Z5M5-F1
#
_cell.length_a   1.000
_cell.length_b   1.000
_cell.length_c   1.000
_cell.angle_alpha   90.00
_cell.angle_beta   90.00
_cell.angle_gamma   90.00
#
_symmetry.space_group_name_H-M   'P 1'
#
loop_
_entity.id
_entity.type
_entity.pdbx_description
1 polymer ?
#
loop_
_entity_poly.entity_id
_entity_poly.type
_entity_poly.pdbx_seq_one_letter_code
_entity_poly.pdbx_strand_id
1 'polypeptide(L)'
;ATAQDDITGDGTTSTVLLCGELLRQAERYTTEGLHPRVITDGYDIARDATLKFLDEFKVTLADPINDRDFLRSIASTSLKTKVDHDLADRLTEAVVDSIRTVAPEDPTKAPIDLNMVEIMTMEQKMGTDSRFVNGLVLDHGGRHPDMPKVLKNCHVMTCNVTFEYEKTEVQSGFFYSSAEEREKLVESERKWLDERCRQVVEFKRSVCKEGENF
;
A
#
# COMPACT_ATOMS: atom_id res chain seq x y z
N ALA A 1 6.93 -2.32 21.71
CA ALA A 1 6.85 -1.32 20.63
C ALA A 1 6.20 -1.94 19.39
N THR A 2 6.73 -3.05 18.87
CA THR A 2 6.22 -3.73 17.64
C THR A 2 4.72 -4.03 17.69
N ALA A 3 4.22 -4.65 18.76
CA ALA A 3 2.78 -4.96 18.86
C ALA A 3 1.87 -3.71 18.84
N GLN A 4 2.34 -2.55 19.30
CA GLN A 4 1.57 -1.30 19.23
C GLN A 4 1.51 -0.77 17.79
N ASP A 5 2.64 -0.87 17.09
CA ASP A 5 2.78 -0.48 15.69
C ASP A 5 1.88 -1.34 14.80
N ASP A 6 1.91 -2.67 14.99
CA ASP A 6 1.12 -3.61 14.20
C ASP A 6 -0.40 -3.46 14.39
N ILE A 7 -0.86 -3.11 15.60
CA ILE A 7 -2.30 -3.04 15.91
C ILE A 7 -2.87 -1.64 15.66
N THR A 8 -2.14 -0.58 16.05
CA THR A 8 -2.66 0.80 16.05
C THR A 8 -1.90 1.75 15.13
N GLY A 9 -0.64 1.46 14.79
CA GLY A 9 0.19 2.29 13.93
C GLY A 9 0.66 3.63 14.51
N ASP A 10 0.31 3.97 15.76
CA ASP A 10 0.76 5.19 16.42
C ASP A 10 0.99 4.99 17.94
N GLY A 11 1.68 5.93 18.57
CA GLY A 11 1.90 5.94 20.02
C GLY A 11 3.00 4.97 20.51
N THR A 12 3.81 4.41 19.62
CA THR A 12 4.91 3.49 19.97
C THR A 12 5.87 4.09 21.00
N THR A 13 6.26 5.35 20.82
CA THR A 13 7.12 6.09 21.78
C THR A 13 6.41 6.30 23.12
N SER A 14 5.15 6.71 23.10
CA SER A 14 4.36 6.95 24.32
C SER A 14 4.22 5.69 25.15
N THR A 15 3.98 4.53 24.52
CA THR A 15 3.91 3.24 25.21
C THR A 15 5.22 2.87 25.89
N VAL A 16 6.37 3.11 25.23
CA VAL A 16 7.68 2.84 25.83
C VAL A 16 7.95 3.75 27.03
N LEU A 17 7.63 5.04 26.91
CA LEU A 17 7.79 6.00 28.01
C LEU A 17 6.88 5.66 29.20
N LEU A 18 5.64 5.29 28.94
CA LEU A 18 4.69 4.88 29.97
C LEU A 18 5.17 3.64 30.71
N CYS A 19 5.62 2.60 29.99
CA CYS A 19 6.20 1.40 30.60
C CYS A 19 7.43 1.72 31.44
N GLY A 20 8.32 2.59 30.94
CA GLY A 20 9.51 3.03 31.67
C GLY A 20 9.16 3.72 32.99
N GLU A 21 8.17 4.61 32.98
CA GLU A 21 7.74 5.32 34.18
C GLU A 21 7.03 4.39 35.18
N LEU A 22 6.18 3.48 34.70
CA LEU A 22 5.54 2.47 35.55
C LEU A 22 6.56 1.56 36.26
N LEU A 23 7.61 1.16 35.56
CA LEU A 23 8.70 0.37 36.15
C LEU A 23 9.51 1.19 37.16
N ARG A 24 9.79 2.45 36.87
CA ARG A 24 10.47 3.36 37.80
C ARG A 24 9.70 3.54 39.11
N GLN A 25 8.37 3.66 39.04
CA GLN A 25 7.53 3.72 40.25
C GLN A 25 7.51 2.37 40.98
N ALA A 26 7.43 1.25 40.25
CA ALA A 26 7.48 -0.08 40.86
C ALA A 26 8.80 -0.34 41.60
N GLU A 27 9.93 0.11 41.06
CA GLU A 27 11.25 0.00 41.70
C GLU A 27 11.30 0.73 43.05
N ARG A 28 10.70 1.92 43.15
CA ARG A 28 10.61 2.68 44.41
C ARG A 28 9.87 1.89 45.49
N TYR A 29 8.68 1.40 45.17
CA TYR A 29 7.89 0.61 46.13
C TYR A 29 8.56 -0.72 46.50
N THR A 30 9.26 -1.33 45.54
CA THR A 30 10.05 -2.55 45.81
C THR A 30 11.22 -2.25 46.76
N THR A 31 11.88 -1.10 46.61
CA THR A 31 12.96 -0.64 47.50
C THR A 31 12.47 -0.35 48.92
N GLU A 32 11.23 0.13 49.06
CA GLU A 32 10.55 0.32 50.35
C GLU A 32 10.11 -1.00 51.02
N GLY A 33 10.34 -2.15 50.37
CA GLY A 33 10.07 -3.47 50.91
C GLY A 33 8.73 -4.07 50.52
N LEU A 34 8.00 -3.47 49.56
CA LEU A 34 6.74 -4.02 49.07
C LEU A 34 6.99 -5.24 48.18
N HIS A 35 6.25 -6.33 48.42
CA HIS A 35 6.39 -7.54 47.60
C HIS A 35 5.91 -7.27 46.16
N PRO A 36 6.68 -7.60 45.10
CA PRO A 36 6.33 -7.28 43.71
C PRO A 36 4.95 -7.75 43.26
N ARG A 37 4.47 -8.88 43.80
CA ARG A 37 3.11 -9.38 43.55
C ARG A 37 2.00 -8.38 43.91
N VAL A 38 2.16 -7.62 44.99
CA VAL A 38 1.15 -6.61 45.38
C VAL A 38 1.13 -5.46 44.37
N ILE A 39 2.28 -5.12 43.79
CA ILE A 39 2.40 -4.08 42.76
C ILE A 39 1.72 -4.55 41.47
N THR A 40 1.95 -5.80 41.04
CA THR A 40 1.30 -6.36 39.84
C THR A 40 -0.21 -6.40 40.01
N ASP A 41 -0.70 -6.87 41.15
CA ASP A 41 -2.14 -6.92 41.43
C ASP A 41 -2.75 -5.50 41.43
N GLY A 42 -2.03 -4.51 41.97
CA GLY A 42 -2.43 -3.11 41.92
C GLY A 42 -2.48 -2.54 40.50
N TYR A 43 -1.52 -2.88 39.64
CA TYR A 43 -1.52 -2.48 38.23
C TYR A 43 -2.64 -3.13 37.42
N ASP A 44 -3.00 -4.39 37.70
CA ASP A 44 -4.15 -5.02 37.07
C ASP A 44 -5.46 -4.30 37.40
N ILE A 45 -5.66 -3.94 38.68
CA ILE A 45 -6.82 -3.15 39.12
C ILE A 45 -6.84 -1.78 38.44
N ALA A 46 -5.68 -1.10 38.38
CA ALA A 46 -5.55 0.21 37.75
C ALA A 46 -5.82 0.15 36.23
N ARG A 47 -5.35 -0.89 35.54
CA ARG A 47 -5.62 -1.13 34.12
C ARG A 47 -7.13 -1.23 33.88
N ASP A 48 -7.82 -2.08 34.64
CA ASP A 48 -9.25 -2.32 34.43
C ASP A 48 -10.09 -1.07 34.72
N ALA A 49 -9.72 -0.28 35.75
CA ALA A 49 -10.34 1.00 36.01
C ALA A 49 -10.08 2.03 34.90
N THR A 50 -8.86 2.05 34.36
CA THR A 50 -8.48 2.96 33.26
C THR A 50 -9.24 2.62 31.98
N LEU A 51 -9.38 1.33 31.65
CA LEU A 51 -10.14 0.89 30.47
C LEU A 51 -11.62 1.30 30.57
N LYS A 52 -12.25 1.12 31.75
CA LYS A 52 -13.62 1.59 31.98
C LYS A 52 -13.75 3.10 31.80
N PHE A 53 -12.81 3.87 32.35
CA PHE A 53 -12.81 5.31 32.17
C PHE A 53 -12.63 5.72 30.69
N LEU A 54 -11.74 5.05 29.95
CA LEU A 54 -11.55 5.31 28.52
C LEU A 54 -12.81 4.99 27.70
N ASP A 55 -13.55 3.94 28.08
CA ASP A 55 -14.82 3.60 27.45
C ASP A 55 -15.92 4.63 27.71
N GLU A 56 -15.90 5.30 28.86
CA GLU A 56 -16.81 6.41 29.18
C GLU A 56 -16.36 7.73 28.53
N PHE A 57 -15.06 7.95 28.41
CA PHE A 57 -14.47 9.19 27.91
C PHE A 57 -14.44 9.26 26.38
N LYS A 58 -14.45 8.12 25.68
CA LYS A 58 -14.38 8.10 24.21
C LYS A 58 -15.60 8.79 23.59
N VAL A 59 -15.34 9.61 22.58
CA VAL A 59 -16.39 10.25 21.78
C VAL A 59 -16.72 9.31 20.62
N THR A 60 -17.96 8.83 20.55
CA THR A 60 -18.41 7.98 19.44
C THR A 60 -18.96 8.85 18.32
N LEU A 61 -18.45 8.67 17.11
CA LEU A 61 -18.96 9.33 15.91
C LEU A 61 -19.85 8.37 15.13
N ALA A 62 -20.99 8.88 14.66
CA ALA A 62 -21.98 8.09 13.91
C ALA A 62 -21.44 7.65 12.54
N ASP A 63 -20.63 8.48 11.90
CA ASP A 63 -20.00 8.18 10.62
C ASP A 63 -18.62 8.84 10.49
N PRO A 64 -17.56 8.19 11.01
CA PRO A 64 -16.21 8.75 10.99
C PRO A 64 -15.57 8.78 9.60
N ILE A 65 -16.09 8.03 8.63
CA ILE A 65 -15.49 7.91 7.29
C ILE A 65 -15.98 9.05 6.38
N ASN A 66 -17.24 9.46 6.54
CA ASN A 66 -17.80 10.56 5.76
C ASN A 66 -17.43 11.95 6.30
N ASP A 67 -17.01 12.07 7.56
CA ASP A 67 -16.51 13.33 8.11
C ASP A 67 -15.04 13.59 7.73
N ARG A 68 -14.87 14.30 6.60
CA ARG A 68 -13.57 14.66 6.06
C ARG A 68 -12.76 15.56 7.01
N ASP A 69 -13.40 16.49 7.69
CA ASP A 69 -12.71 17.46 8.55
C ASP A 69 -12.19 16.80 9.83
N PHE A 70 -12.96 15.84 10.35
CA PHE A 70 -12.51 15.00 11.45
C PHE A 70 -11.32 14.13 11.08
N LEU A 71 -11.37 13.41 9.94
CA LEU A 71 -10.24 12.60 9.44
C LEU A 71 -8.99 13.45 9.19
N ARG A 72 -9.17 14.65 8.62
CA ARG A 72 -8.10 15.63 8.43
C ARG A 72 -7.47 16.01 9.76
N SER A 73 -8.28 16.25 10.78
CA SER A 73 -7.79 16.62 12.11
C SER A 73 -6.94 15.49 12.71
N ILE A 74 -7.41 14.24 12.63
CA ILE A 74 -6.66 13.05 13.11
C ILE A 74 -5.32 12.93 12.38
N ALA A 75 -5.35 12.90 11.05
CA ALA A 75 -4.15 12.71 10.24
C ALA A 75 -3.15 13.87 10.45
N SER A 76 -3.63 15.11 10.56
CA SER A 76 -2.78 16.27 10.82
C SER A 76 -2.11 16.19 12.18
N THR A 77 -2.81 15.78 13.23
CA THR A 77 -2.24 15.61 14.58
C THR A 77 -1.12 14.58 14.59
N SER A 78 -1.28 13.44 13.91
CA SER A 78 -0.23 12.40 13.86
C SER A 78 0.97 12.86 13.02
N LEU A 79 0.74 13.43 11.83
CA LEU A 79 1.81 13.82 10.90
C LEU A 79 2.63 15.01 11.37
N LYS A 80 2.03 16.02 12.01
CA LYS A 80 2.72 17.23 12.46
C LYS A 80 3.81 16.99 13.50
N THR A 81 3.84 15.82 14.13
CA THR A 81 4.91 15.43 15.06
C THR A 81 6.11 14.79 14.37
N LYS A 82 5.97 14.36 13.12
CA LYS A 82 6.96 13.55 12.37
C LYS A 82 7.58 14.31 11.19
N VAL A 83 6.84 15.22 10.58
CA VAL A 83 7.26 15.98 9.39
C VAL A 83 7.05 17.47 9.57
N ASP A 84 7.69 18.26 8.70
CA ASP A 84 7.50 19.70 8.65
C ASP A 84 6.02 20.07 8.46
N HIS A 85 5.57 21.17 9.07
CA HIS A 85 4.16 21.56 9.09
C HIS A 85 3.57 21.76 7.68
N ASP A 86 4.31 22.38 6.77
CA ASP A 86 3.82 22.65 5.41
C ASP A 86 3.66 21.34 4.61
N LEU A 87 4.59 20.41 4.82
CA LEU A 87 4.52 19.08 4.23
C LEU A 87 3.39 18.24 4.86
N ALA A 88 3.22 18.33 6.17
CA ALA A 88 2.17 17.64 6.92
C ALA A 88 0.80 17.99 6.37
N ASP A 89 0.52 19.28 6.12
CA ASP A 89 -0.78 19.72 5.63
C ASP A 89 -1.08 19.18 4.23
N ARG A 90 -0.09 19.11 3.32
CA ARG A 90 -0.26 18.50 1.99
C ARG A 90 -0.48 16.99 2.05
N LEU A 91 0.31 16.30 2.88
CA LEU A 91 0.18 14.85 3.05
C LEU A 91 -1.14 14.48 3.74
N THR A 92 -1.63 15.32 4.66
CA THR A 92 -2.91 15.11 5.34
C THR A 92 -4.05 15.00 4.34
N GLU A 93 -4.15 15.93 3.38
CA GLU A 93 -5.17 15.88 2.34
C GLU A 93 -5.05 14.59 1.50
N ALA A 94 -3.83 14.24 1.09
CA ALA A 94 -3.55 13.05 0.30
C ALA A 94 -3.90 11.74 1.02
N VAL A 95 -3.63 11.65 2.32
CA VAL A 95 -3.94 10.48 3.16
C VAL A 95 -5.45 10.33 3.34
N VAL A 96 -6.17 11.43 3.61
CA VAL A 96 -7.63 11.41 3.76
C VAL A 96 -8.31 10.97 2.46
N ASP A 97 -7.86 11.50 1.32
CA ASP A 97 -8.43 11.13 0.01
C ASP A 97 -8.11 9.66 -0.35
N SER A 98 -6.91 9.16 -0.01
CA SER A 98 -6.53 7.75 -0.16
C SER A 98 -7.46 6.82 0.63
N ILE A 99 -7.65 7.11 1.93
CA ILE A 99 -8.47 6.27 2.82
C ILE A 99 -9.93 6.26 2.36
N ARG A 100 -10.49 7.41 1.98
CA ARG A 100 -11.87 7.49 1.48
C ARG A 100 -12.08 6.74 0.17
N THR A 101 -11.05 6.63 -0.67
CA THR A 101 -11.12 5.87 -1.92
C THR A 101 -11.14 4.36 -1.68
N VAL A 102 -10.44 3.90 -0.64
CA VAL A 102 -10.34 2.47 -0.29
C VAL A 102 -11.42 2.03 0.71
N ALA A 103 -12.02 2.97 1.44
CA ALA A 103 -13.03 2.68 2.44
C ALA A 103 -14.24 1.95 1.80
N PRO A 104 -14.65 0.79 2.34
CA PRO A 104 -15.82 0.09 1.83
C PRO A 104 -17.10 0.88 2.12
N GLU A 105 -18.10 0.76 1.24
CA GLU A 105 -19.42 1.38 1.42
C GLU A 105 -20.12 0.93 2.72
N ASP A 106 -19.77 -0.26 3.21
CA ASP A 106 -20.25 -0.80 4.47
C ASP A 106 -19.08 -1.16 5.40
N PRO A 107 -18.76 -0.30 6.38
CA PRO A 107 -17.64 -0.51 7.31
C PRO A 107 -17.84 -1.71 8.26
N THR A 108 -19.04 -2.30 8.30
CA THR A 108 -19.31 -3.49 9.12
C THR A 108 -18.97 -4.80 8.43
N LYS A 109 -18.86 -4.80 7.10
CA LYS A 109 -18.66 -6.03 6.30
C LYS A 109 -17.20 -6.40 6.08
N ALA A 110 -16.30 -5.41 6.02
CA ALA A 110 -14.88 -5.65 5.81
C ALA A 110 -14.04 -4.54 6.48
N PRO A 111 -12.92 -4.89 7.14
CA PRO A 111 -11.95 -3.89 7.57
C PRO A 111 -11.31 -3.23 6.35
N ILE A 112 -10.81 -2.00 6.55
CA ILE A 112 -10.07 -1.27 5.50
C ILE A 112 -8.76 -2.03 5.21
N ASP A 113 -8.56 -2.43 3.96
CA ASP A 113 -7.32 -3.07 3.52
C ASP A 113 -6.29 -2.01 3.13
N LEU A 114 -5.26 -1.84 3.97
CA LEU A 114 -4.18 -0.88 3.74
C LEU A 114 -3.29 -1.27 2.55
N ASN A 115 -3.30 -2.53 2.10
CA ASN A 115 -2.51 -2.97 0.95
C ASN A 115 -3.04 -2.42 -0.39
N MET A 116 -4.26 -1.87 -0.40
CA MET A 116 -4.82 -1.19 -1.56
C MET A 116 -4.19 0.19 -1.80
N VAL A 117 -3.48 0.75 -0.82
CA VAL A 117 -2.78 2.03 -0.94
C VAL A 117 -1.29 1.76 -1.17
N GLU A 118 -0.82 1.97 -2.39
CA GLU A 118 0.59 1.83 -2.75
C GLU A 118 1.36 3.15 -2.53
N ILE A 119 2.49 3.07 -1.82
CA ILE A 119 3.39 4.21 -1.62
C ILE A 119 4.56 4.11 -2.60
N MET A 120 4.54 4.93 -3.64
CA MET A 120 5.61 4.99 -4.63
C MET A 120 6.56 6.16 -4.35
N THR A 121 7.81 5.84 -3.99
CA THR A 121 8.85 6.84 -3.73
C THR A 121 9.61 7.21 -5.01
N MET A 122 9.83 8.51 -5.24
CA MET A 122 10.56 9.04 -6.40
C MET A 122 11.78 9.84 -5.91
N GLU A 123 12.97 9.48 -6.35
CA GLU A 123 14.23 10.06 -5.84
C GLU A 123 14.49 11.51 -6.30
N GLN A 124 13.96 11.90 -7.46
CA GLN A 124 14.34 13.17 -8.11
C GLN A 124 13.50 14.38 -7.71
N LYS A 125 12.52 14.22 -6.81
CA LYS A 125 11.58 15.29 -6.43
C LYS A 125 11.68 15.65 -4.97
N MET A 126 11.15 16.83 -4.63
CA MET A 126 11.03 17.25 -3.24
C MET A 126 9.84 16.55 -2.57
N GLY A 127 9.90 16.34 -1.26
CA GLY A 127 8.78 15.76 -0.51
C GLY A 127 7.49 16.58 -0.66
N THR A 128 7.61 17.89 -0.89
CA THR A 128 6.50 18.81 -1.15
C THR A 128 5.78 18.56 -2.48
N ASP A 129 6.38 17.84 -3.42
CA ASP A 129 5.78 17.44 -4.71
C ASP A 129 4.96 16.15 -4.61
N SER A 130 4.92 15.52 -3.43
CA SER A 130 4.13 14.32 -3.18
C SER A 130 2.65 14.65 -3.33
N ARG A 131 1.92 13.78 -4.03
CA ARG A 131 0.49 13.94 -4.28
C ARG A 131 -0.20 12.59 -4.29
N PHE A 132 -1.47 12.61 -3.91
CA PHE A 132 -2.37 11.49 -4.15
C PHE A 132 -2.65 11.36 -5.65
N VAL A 133 -2.62 10.14 -6.15
CA VAL A 133 -3.03 9.79 -7.51
C VAL A 133 -4.20 8.83 -7.38
N ASN A 134 -5.38 9.24 -7.87
CA ASN A 134 -6.54 8.35 -7.91
C ASN A 134 -6.38 7.35 -9.07
N GLY A 135 -5.63 6.29 -8.81
CA GLY A 135 -5.30 5.25 -9.78
C GLY A 135 -3.98 4.56 -9.44
N LEU A 136 -3.50 3.73 -10.36
CA LEU A 136 -2.25 3.01 -10.21
C LEU A 136 -1.10 3.80 -10.84
N VAL A 137 0.03 3.93 -10.14
CA VAL A 137 1.27 4.46 -10.69
C VAL A 137 2.19 3.28 -10.95
N LEU A 138 2.81 3.22 -12.13
CA LEU A 138 3.77 2.19 -12.50
C LEU A 138 5.11 2.87 -12.79
N ASP A 139 6.19 2.28 -12.30
CA ASP A 139 7.56 2.77 -12.55
C ASP A 139 8.03 2.48 -14.00
N HIS A 140 7.30 1.62 -14.72
CA HIS A 140 7.62 1.26 -16.08
C HIS A 140 6.94 2.16 -17.11
N GLY A 141 7.75 2.79 -17.96
CA GLY A 141 7.29 3.53 -19.13
C GLY A 141 7.01 2.66 -20.35
N GLY A 142 6.65 3.32 -21.46
CA GLY A 142 6.45 2.66 -22.75
C GLY A 142 7.70 1.91 -23.23
N ARG A 143 7.52 0.69 -23.72
CA ARG A 143 8.62 -0.19 -24.15
C ARG A 143 9.23 0.22 -25.50
N HIS A 144 8.42 0.79 -26.39
CA HIS A 144 8.85 1.20 -27.73
C HIS A 144 8.67 2.72 -27.90
N PRO A 145 9.62 3.44 -28.53
CA PRO A 145 9.54 4.90 -28.70
C PRO A 145 8.33 5.36 -29.51
N ASP A 146 7.85 4.54 -30.45
CA ASP A 146 6.67 4.85 -31.26
C ASP A 146 5.34 4.67 -30.50
N MET A 147 5.37 4.14 -29.27
CA MET A 147 4.16 4.05 -28.45
C MET A 147 3.73 5.45 -27.98
N PRO A 148 2.42 5.73 -27.97
CA PRO A 148 1.90 7.00 -27.50
C PRO A 148 2.23 7.19 -26.01
N LYS A 149 2.79 8.36 -25.67
CA LYS A 149 3.15 8.71 -24.28
C LYS A 149 1.95 9.10 -23.43
N VAL A 150 0.87 9.56 -24.06
CA VAL A 150 -0.34 10.01 -23.39
C VAL A 150 -1.55 9.42 -24.09
N LEU A 151 -2.33 8.65 -23.34
CA LEU A 151 -3.58 8.05 -23.77
C LEU A 151 -4.69 8.60 -22.87
N LYS A 152 -5.86 8.86 -23.46
CA LYS A 152 -7.07 9.30 -22.76
C LYS A 152 -8.18 8.32 -23.10
N ASN A 153 -8.99 7.94 -22.11
CA ASN A 153 -10.08 6.96 -22.26
C ASN A 153 -9.60 5.64 -22.88
N CYS A 154 -8.55 5.06 -22.30
CA CYS A 154 -8.01 3.79 -22.75
C CYS A 154 -8.56 2.60 -21.95
N HIS A 155 -8.53 1.43 -22.58
CA HIS A 155 -8.80 0.17 -21.92
C HIS A 155 -7.48 -0.48 -21.50
N VAL A 156 -7.39 -0.88 -20.23
CA VAL A 156 -6.19 -1.54 -19.69
C VAL A 156 -6.46 -3.05 -19.65
N MET A 157 -5.63 -3.83 -20.35
CA MET A 157 -5.62 -5.29 -20.22
C MET A 157 -4.46 -5.71 -19.34
N THR A 158 -4.77 -6.47 -18.30
CA THR A 158 -3.80 -7.12 -17.45
C THR A 158 -3.56 -8.55 -17.94
N CYS A 159 -2.34 -8.84 -18.37
CA CYS A 159 -1.94 -10.16 -18.82
C CYS A 159 -0.82 -10.69 -17.93
N ASN A 160 -1.01 -11.90 -17.40
CA ASN A 160 0.03 -12.65 -16.70
C ASN A 160 0.67 -13.70 -17.62
N VAL A 161 1.02 -13.29 -18.85
CA VAL A 161 1.68 -14.13 -19.86
C VAL A 161 2.83 -13.38 -20.48
N THR A 162 3.89 -14.10 -20.84
CA THR A 162 5.08 -13.53 -21.48
C THR A 162 4.92 -13.45 -22.99
N PHE A 163 5.44 -12.37 -23.57
CA PHE A 163 5.56 -12.17 -25.03
C PHE A 163 6.98 -12.49 -25.49
N GLU A 164 7.53 -13.58 -24.99
CA GLU A 164 8.86 -14.07 -25.33
C GLU A 164 8.76 -15.54 -25.74
N TYR A 165 9.71 -16.00 -26.55
CA TYR A 165 9.74 -17.41 -26.93
C TYR A 165 10.07 -18.27 -25.71
N GLU A 166 9.07 -18.99 -25.22
CA GLU A 166 9.20 -19.88 -24.07
C GLU A 166 10.05 -21.09 -24.45
N LYS A 167 11.17 -21.26 -23.73
CA LYS A 167 11.96 -22.49 -23.83
C LYS A 167 11.26 -23.57 -23.04
N THR A 168 11.36 -24.81 -23.50
CA THR A 168 10.85 -25.96 -22.73
C THR A 168 11.62 -26.07 -21.42
N GLU A 169 10.93 -26.41 -20.33
CA GLU A 169 11.55 -26.62 -19.02
C GLU A 169 12.56 -27.77 -19.03
N VAL A 170 12.34 -28.77 -19.88
CA VAL A 170 13.29 -29.84 -20.14
C VAL A 170 14.44 -29.30 -20.99
N GLN A 171 15.69 -29.71 -20.68
CA GLN A 171 16.86 -29.33 -21.47
C GLN A 171 16.74 -29.80 -22.93
N SER A 172 16.18 -28.94 -23.77
CA SER A 172 16.13 -29.11 -25.22
C SER A 172 17.33 -28.39 -25.83
N GLY A 173 18.28 -29.14 -26.36
CA GLY A 173 19.31 -28.61 -27.25
C GLY A 173 18.80 -28.61 -28.68
N PHE A 174 18.73 -27.44 -29.32
CA PHE A 174 18.51 -27.38 -30.77
C PHE A 174 19.85 -27.58 -31.47
N PHE A 175 19.99 -28.71 -32.18
CA PHE A 175 21.16 -28.98 -33.02
C PHE A 175 20.78 -28.69 -34.47
N TYR A 176 21.52 -27.79 -35.13
CA TYR A 176 21.37 -27.49 -36.55
C TYR A 176 22.65 -27.90 -37.29
N SER A 177 22.49 -28.53 -38.45
CA SER A 177 23.58 -29.04 -39.27
C SER A 177 23.85 -28.14 -40.48
N SER A 178 22.86 -27.34 -40.88
CA SER A 178 22.92 -26.45 -42.05
C SER A 178 22.52 -25.00 -41.73
N ALA A 179 22.93 -24.07 -42.58
CA ALA A 179 22.52 -22.67 -42.47
C ALA A 179 21.00 -22.48 -42.69
N GLU A 180 20.40 -23.29 -43.59
CA GLU A 180 18.96 -23.24 -43.88
C GLU A 180 18.10 -23.66 -42.68
N GLU A 181 18.53 -24.68 -41.92
CA GLU A 181 17.83 -25.12 -40.71
C GLU A 181 17.82 -24.03 -39.62
N ARG A 182 18.92 -23.28 -39.49
CA ARG A 182 19.01 -22.16 -38.56
C ARG A 182 18.03 -21.05 -38.93
N GLU A 183 17.91 -20.72 -40.22
CA GLU A 183 17.00 -19.67 -40.69
C GLU A 183 15.52 -20.05 -40.50
N LYS A 184 15.17 -21.31 -40.76
CA LYS A 184 13.82 -21.84 -40.48
C LYS A 184 13.43 -21.77 -39.01
N LEU A 185 14.38 -22.02 -38.10
CA LEU A 185 14.12 -21.95 -36.66
C LEU A 185 13.82 -20.51 -36.24
N VAL A 186 14.63 -19.54 -36.67
CA VAL A 186 14.39 -18.11 -36.44
C VAL A 186 13.04 -17.67 -37.01
N GLU A 187 12.66 -18.17 -38.19
CA GLU A 187 11.36 -17.89 -38.80
C GLU A 187 10.21 -18.48 -37.97
N SER A 188 10.36 -19.69 -37.41
CA SER A 188 9.36 -20.30 -36.55
C SER A 188 9.16 -19.56 -35.23
N GLU A 189 10.24 -19.09 -34.60
CA GLU A 189 10.19 -18.26 -33.39
C GLU A 189 9.45 -16.95 -33.66
N ARG A 190 9.74 -16.30 -34.80
CA ARG A 190 9.03 -15.08 -35.23
C ARG A 190 7.55 -15.34 -35.49
N LYS A 191 7.21 -16.41 -36.22
CA LYS A 191 5.80 -16.76 -36.49
C LYS A 191 5.01 -16.99 -35.21
N TRP A 192 5.63 -17.63 -34.22
CA TRP A 192 5.00 -17.86 -32.92
C TRP A 192 4.74 -16.54 -32.18
N LEU A 193 5.70 -15.61 -32.19
CA LEU A 193 5.55 -14.29 -31.58
C LEU A 193 4.48 -13.46 -32.30
N ASP A 194 4.49 -13.46 -33.63
CA ASP A 194 3.54 -12.73 -34.47
C ASP A 194 2.10 -13.22 -34.26
N GLU A 195 1.90 -14.53 -34.04
CA GLU A 195 0.58 -15.09 -33.74
C GLU A 195 0.04 -14.61 -32.39
N ARG A 196 0.88 -14.60 -31.33
CA ARG A 196 0.45 -14.05 -30.02
C ARG A 196 0.16 -12.55 -30.12
N CYS A 197 0.96 -11.79 -30.84
CA CYS A 197 0.68 -10.38 -31.13
C CYS A 197 -0.64 -10.20 -31.88
N ARG A 198 -0.94 -11.07 -32.86
CA ARG A 198 -2.20 -11.04 -33.61
C ARG A 198 -3.41 -11.26 -32.71
N GLN A 199 -3.35 -12.21 -31.78
CA GLN A 199 -4.44 -12.45 -30.83
C GLN A 199 -4.73 -11.22 -29.96
N VAL A 200 -3.69 -10.50 -29.51
CA VAL A 200 -3.86 -9.24 -28.77
C VAL A 200 -4.49 -8.16 -29.64
N VAL A 201 -4.09 -8.05 -30.91
CA VAL A 201 -4.67 -7.09 -31.86
C VAL A 201 -6.14 -7.43 -32.18
N GLU A 202 -6.48 -8.71 -32.30
CA GLU A 202 -7.86 -9.16 -32.49
C GLU A 202 -8.72 -8.84 -31.27
N PHE A 203 -8.21 -9.12 -30.06
CA PHE A 203 -8.88 -8.74 -28.82
C PHE A 203 -9.11 -7.22 -28.75
N LYS A 204 -8.09 -6.42 -29.07
CA LYS A 204 -8.21 -4.95 -29.16
C LYS A 204 -9.35 -4.54 -30.09
N ARG A 205 -9.47 -5.14 -31.28
CA ARG A 205 -10.54 -4.83 -32.25
C ARG A 205 -11.93 -5.24 -31.75
N SER A 206 -12.03 -6.25 -30.89
CA SER A 206 -13.31 -6.68 -30.32
C SER A 206 -13.83 -5.74 -29.23
N VAL A 207 -12.92 -5.09 -28.49
CA VAL A 207 -13.25 -4.24 -27.34
C VAL A 207 -13.37 -2.76 -27.73
N CYS A 208 -12.46 -2.25 -28.57
CA CYS A 208 -12.41 -0.84 -28.94
C CYS A 208 -13.24 -0.54 -30.20
N LYS A 209 -14.05 0.52 -30.18
CA LYS A 209 -14.70 1.06 -31.39
C LYS A 209 -13.69 1.82 -32.26
N GLU A 210 -14.03 2.05 -33.53
CA GLU A 210 -13.20 2.87 -34.43
C GLU A 210 -13.01 4.29 -33.83
N GLY A 211 -11.78 4.59 -33.41
CA GLY A 211 -11.40 5.88 -32.79
C GLY A 211 -11.06 5.81 -31.30
N GLU A 212 -11.34 4.68 -30.62
CA GLU A 212 -10.91 4.45 -29.24
C GLU A 212 -9.51 3.83 -29.21
N ASN A 213 -8.62 4.40 -28.40
CA ASN A 213 -7.26 3.87 -28.25
C ASN A 213 -7.19 2.90 -27.06
N PHE A 214 -6.36 1.87 -27.26
CA PHE A 214 -5.96 0.92 -26.24
C PHE A 214 -4.65 1.40 -25.62
#